data_AF-A0A173ULJ2-F1
#
_entry.id   AF-A0A173ULJ2-F1
#
_cell.length_a   1.000
_cell.length_b   1.000
_cell.length_c   1.000
_cell.angle_alpha   90.00
_cell.angle_beta   90.00
_cell.angle_gamma   90.00
#
_symmetry.space_group_name_H-M   'P 1'
#
loop_
_entity.id
_entity.type
_entity.pdbx_description
1 polymer ?
#
loop_
_entity_poly.entity_id
_entity_poly.type
_entity_poly.pdbx_seq_one_letter_code
_entity_poly.pdbx_strand_id
1 'polypeptide(L)'
;MRLIDADKLLTHLNDCALSASPGSGSLKDRMIAKAEYDTIQNCMKAVKEQPTAYDVENMISEVEVKMKAMWYFLDCHSAQCDNESGGDCSYCKKDFYDEIDKIVEQLKNELSNH
;
A
#
# COMPACT_ATOMS: atom_id res chain seq x y z
N MET A 1 -13.27 4.65 4.14
CA MET A 1 -13.29 3.43 3.28
C MET A 1 -13.41 2.23 4.22
N ARG A 2 -14.21 1.20 3.91
CA ARG A 2 -14.25 -0.03 4.74
C ARG A 2 -13.13 -0.95 4.29
N LEU A 3 -12.39 -1.55 5.21
CA LEU A 3 -11.42 -2.57 4.88
C LEU A 3 -12.12 -3.87 4.58
N ILE A 4 -11.69 -4.51 3.50
CA ILE A 4 -12.25 -5.76 3.02
C ILE A 4 -11.11 -6.75 3.05
N ASP A 5 -11.32 -7.86 3.75
CA ASP A 5 -10.47 -9.04 3.66
C ASP A 5 -10.50 -9.52 2.19
N ALA A 6 -9.42 -9.23 1.47
CA ALA A 6 -9.32 -9.50 0.04
C ALA A 6 -9.39 -11.02 -0.25
N ASP A 7 -8.83 -11.85 0.63
CA ASP A 7 -8.86 -13.31 0.48
C ASP A 7 -10.26 -13.87 0.69
N LYS A 8 -10.98 -13.36 1.69
CA LYS A 8 -12.40 -13.68 1.90
C LYS A 8 -13.26 -13.21 0.74
N LEU A 9 -13.03 -12.01 0.22
CA LEU A 9 -13.74 -11.50 -0.95
C LEU A 9 -13.46 -12.37 -2.20
N LEU A 10 -12.19 -12.72 -2.43
CA LEU A 10 -11.80 -13.59 -3.54
C LEU A 10 -12.45 -14.98 -3.43
N THR A 11 -12.57 -15.52 -2.22
CA THR A 11 -13.28 -16.78 -1.96
C THR A 11 -14.74 -16.68 -2.39
N HIS A 12 -15.46 -15.64 -1.95
CA HIS A 12 -16.85 -15.42 -2.34
C HIS A 12 -17.03 -15.18 -3.85
N LEU A 13 -16.13 -14.41 -4.47
CA LEU A 13 -16.16 -14.19 -5.92
C LEU A 13 -15.90 -15.50 -6.68
N ASN A 14 -15.02 -16.36 -6.20
CA ASN A 14 -14.77 -17.67 -6.79
C ASN A 14 -16.01 -18.58 -6.73
N ASP A 15 -16.69 -18.62 -5.57
CA ASP A 15 -17.96 -19.37 -5.43
C ASP A 15 -19.04 -18.83 -6.38
N CYS A 16 -19.15 -17.50 -6.52
CA CYS A 16 -20.03 -16.86 -7.49
C CYS A 16 -19.67 -17.25 -8.93
N ALA A 17 -18.38 -17.24 -9.30
CA ALA A 17 -17.93 -17.64 -10.63
C ALA A 17 -18.29 -19.11 -10.93
N LEU A 18 -18.13 -20.01 -9.96
CA LEU A 18 -18.54 -21.41 -10.11
C LEU A 18 -20.04 -21.54 -10.34
N SER A 19 -20.86 -20.74 -9.64
CA SER A 19 -22.32 -20.74 -9.83
C SER A 19 -22.76 -20.17 -11.17
N ALA A 20 -22.04 -19.17 -11.69
CA ALA A 20 -22.28 -18.55 -13.00
C ALA A 20 -21.64 -19.31 -14.17
N SER A 21 -20.99 -20.46 -13.89
CA SER A 21 -20.27 -21.22 -14.91
C SER A 21 -21.24 -21.61 -16.03
N PRO A 22 -20.92 -21.33 -17.31
CA PRO A 22 -21.83 -21.59 -18.42
C PRO A 22 -22.08 -23.09 -18.58
N GLY A 23 -23.20 -23.56 -18.03
CA GLY A 23 -23.63 -24.95 -18.09
C GLY A 23 -24.38 -25.32 -19.37
N SER A 24 -25.07 -26.46 -19.33
CA SER A 24 -25.98 -26.88 -20.41
C SER A 24 -27.29 -26.10 -20.33
N GLY A 25 -27.57 -25.26 -21.33
CA GLY A 25 -28.78 -24.44 -21.44
C GLY A 25 -28.96 -23.90 -22.86
N SER A 26 -29.94 -23.02 -23.07
CA SER A 26 -30.13 -22.39 -24.39
C SER A 26 -28.89 -21.56 -24.77
N LEU A 27 -28.74 -21.26 -26.07
CA LEU A 27 -27.61 -20.45 -26.53
C LEU A 27 -27.61 -19.05 -25.88
N LYS A 28 -28.80 -18.52 -25.61
CA LYS A 28 -28.99 -17.25 -24.90
C LYS A 28 -28.57 -17.34 -23.43
N ASP A 29 -28.96 -18.40 -22.73
CA ASP A 29 -28.59 -18.61 -21.32
C ASP A 29 -27.07 -18.77 -21.18
N ARG A 30 -26.43 -19.48 -22.13
CA ARG A 30 -24.97 -19.63 -22.16
C ARG A 30 -24.25 -18.30 -22.40
N MET A 31 -24.80 -17.42 -23.26
CA MET A 31 -24.22 -16.09 -23.48
C MET A 31 -24.31 -15.21 -22.22
N ILE A 32 -25.44 -15.26 -21.52
CA ILE A 32 -25.64 -14.51 -20.26
C ILE A 32 -24.67 -15.04 -19.18
N ALA A 33 -24.66 -16.35 -18.95
CA ALA A 33 -23.78 -16.99 -17.97
C ALA A 33 -22.30 -16.70 -18.25
N LYS A 34 -21.89 -16.71 -19.53
CA LYS A 34 -20.53 -16.31 -19.91
C LYS A 34 -20.22 -14.86 -19.56
N ALA A 35 -21.13 -13.93 -19.85
CA ALA A 35 -20.91 -12.51 -19.53
C ALA A 35 -20.82 -12.27 -18.01
N GLU A 36 -21.65 -12.96 -17.22
CA GLU A 36 -21.59 -12.94 -15.76
C GLU A 36 -20.27 -13.50 -15.24
N TYR A 37 -19.87 -14.69 -15.72
CA TYR A 37 -18.61 -15.32 -15.36
C TYR A 37 -17.40 -14.42 -15.68
N ASP A 38 -17.33 -13.88 -16.90
CA ASP A 38 -16.25 -13.00 -17.35
C ASP A 38 -16.18 -11.72 -16.48
N THR A 39 -17.34 -11.18 -16.10
CA THR A 39 -17.41 -10.01 -15.19
C THR A 39 -16.84 -10.35 -13.82
N ILE A 40 -17.20 -11.49 -13.24
CA ILE A 40 -16.70 -11.92 -11.93
C ILE A 40 -15.17 -12.15 -11.98
N GLN A 41 -14.66 -12.76 -13.05
CA GLN A 41 -13.22 -12.94 -13.25
C GLN A 41 -12.48 -11.59 -13.31
N ASN A 42 -13.05 -10.60 -14.00
CA ASN A 42 -12.48 -9.24 -14.02
C ASN A 42 -12.46 -8.60 -12.62
N CYS A 43 -13.51 -8.80 -11.81
CA CYS A 43 -13.52 -8.35 -10.41
C CYS A 43 -12.43 -9.03 -9.59
N MET A 44 -12.28 -10.36 -9.69
CA MET A 44 -11.22 -11.10 -8.99
C MET A 44 -9.83 -10.60 -9.37
N LYS A 45 -9.61 -10.32 -10.66
CA LYS A 45 -8.34 -9.75 -11.13
C LYS A 45 -8.07 -8.38 -10.51
N ALA A 46 -9.07 -7.50 -10.52
CA ALA A 46 -8.94 -6.16 -9.92
C ALA A 46 -8.62 -6.21 -8.42
N VAL A 47 -9.17 -7.18 -7.68
CA VAL A 47 -8.84 -7.39 -6.25
C VAL A 47 -7.40 -7.87 -6.08
N LYS A 48 -6.95 -8.83 -6.90
CA LYS A 48 -5.56 -9.35 -6.84
C LYS A 48 -4.49 -8.33 -7.23
N GLU A 49 -4.84 -7.35 -8.05
CA GLU A 49 -3.94 -6.27 -8.46
C GLU A 49 -3.82 -5.15 -7.42
N GLN A 50 -4.63 -5.17 -6.35
CA GLN A 50 -4.47 -4.21 -5.26
C GLN A 50 -3.18 -4.47 -4.48
N PRO A 51 -2.46 -3.42 -4.05
CA PRO A 51 -1.30 -3.57 -3.19
C PRO A 51 -1.66 -4.28 -1.90
N THR A 52 -0.80 -5.19 -1.46
CA THR A 52 -0.92 -5.84 -0.16
C THR A 52 -0.41 -4.93 0.96
N ALA A 53 -0.76 -5.25 2.21
CA ALA A 53 -0.17 -4.56 3.36
C ALA A 53 1.37 -4.67 3.37
N TYR A 54 1.91 -5.81 2.93
CA TYR A 54 3.34 -6.01 2.78
C TYR A 54 3.97 -5.07 1.73
N ASP A 55 3.31 -4.86 0.59
CA ASP A 55 3.79 -3.93 -0.43
C ASP A 55 3.83 -2.49 0.11
N VAL A 56 2.82 -2.10 0.89
CA VAL A 56 2.74 -0.76 1.51
C VAL A 56 3.81 -0.58 2.59
N GLU A 57 4.06 -1.58 3.43
CA GLU A 57 5.11 -1.54 4.46
C GLU A 57 6.51 -1.40 3.83
N ASN A 58 6.77 -2.11 2.73
CA ASN A 58 8.01 -1.96 1.98
C ASN A 58 8.14 -0.55 1.38
N MET A 59 7.06 0.01 0.82
CA MET A 59 7.04 1.39 0.32
C MET A 59 7.33 2.42 1.43
N ILE A 60 6.76 2.25 2.63
CA ILE A 60 7.04 3.12 3.79
C ILE A 60 8.54 3.08 4.13
N SER A 61 9.12 1.88 4.17
CA SER A 61 10.55 1.70 4.46
C SER A 61 11.45 2.34 3.41
N GLU A 62 11.11 2.24 2.12
CA GLU A 62 11.86 2.91 1.06
C GLU A 62 11.77 4.44 1.14
N VAL A 63 10.60 4.97 1.51
CA VAL A 63 10.39 6.41 1.70
C VAL A 63 11.21 6.90 2.91
N GLU A 64 11.22 6.18 4.02
CA GLU A 64 12.06 6.49 5.19
C GLU A 64 13.53 6.68 4.80
N VAL A 65 14.10 5.71 4.08
CA VAL A 65 15.51 5.75 3.64
C VAL A 65 15.76 6.97 2.75
N LYS A 66 14.86 7.26 1.79
CA LYS A 66 14.99 8.42 0.91
C LYS A 66 14.91 9.74 1.68
N MET A 67 13.96 9.86 2.62
CA MET A 67 13.83 11.05 3.47
C MET A 67 15.07 11.25 4.34
N LYS A 68 15.57 10.20 5.00
CA LYS A 68 16.81 10.27 5.79
C LYS A 68 18.03 10.60 4.94
N ALA A 69 18.08 10.18 3.68
CA ALA A 69 19.12 10.56 2.74
C ALA A 69 19.02 12.02 2.27
N MET A 70 17.82 12.61 2.26
CA MET A 70 17.64 14.03 1.93
C MET A 70 18.37 14.96 2.91
N TRP A 71 18.66 14.51 4.14
CA TRP A 71 19.46 15.23 5.12
C TRP A 71 20.74 15.82 4.52
N TYR A 72 21.44 15.05 3.68
CA TYR A 72 22.71 15.48 3.08
C TYR A 72 22.58 16.71 2.15
N PHE A 73 21.36 17.12 1.81
CA PHE A 73 21.06 18.28 0.98
C PHE A 73 20.40 19.44 1.76
N LEU A 74 20.18 19.27 3.06
CA LEU A 74 19.53 20.28 3.92
C LEU A 74 20.59 21.11 4.65
N ASP A 75 20.40 22.43 4.65
CA ASP A 75 21.25 23.36 5.39
C ASP A 75 20.81 23.48 6.87
N CYS A 76 21.75 23.29 7.80
CA CYS A 76 21.56 23.49 9.25
C CYS A 76 21.47 24.98 9.55
N HIS A 77 20.30 25.46 9.98
CA HIS A 77 20.10 26.86 10.39
C HIS A 77 19.87 27.02 11.91
N SER A 78 20.08 25.96 12.70
CA SER A 78 19.88 26.04 14.15
C SER A 78 21.00 26.87 14.79
N ALA A 79 20.62 27.73 15.73
CA ALA A 79 21.54 28.48 16.59
C ALA A 79 22.38 27.57 17.51
N GLN A 80 22.09 26.26 17.54
CA GLN A 80 22.88 25.27 18.27
C GLN A 80 23.98 24.63 17.39
N CYS A 81 24.05 24.91 16.07
CA CYS A 81 25.11 24.43 15.17
C CYS A 81 26.32 25.40 15.11
N ASP A 82 26.66 26.13 16.19
CA ASP A 82 27.71 27.16 16.19
C ASP A 82 29.08 26.61 15.70
N ASN A 83 29.56 27.16 14.57
CA ASN A 83 30.88 26.95 13.94
C ASN A 83 31.17 25.61 13.23
N GLU A 84 30.17 24.78 12.94
CA GLU A 84 30.37 23.66 11.99
C GLU A 84 30.00 24.12 10.57
N SER A 85 31.02 24.50 9.80
CA SER A 85 30.85 24.73 8.36
C SER A 85 30.52 23.41 7.66
N GLY A 86 29.23 23.22 7.37
CA GLY A 86 28.74 22.26 6.37
C GLY A 86 28.05 21.03 6.96
N GLY A 87 26.72 20.96 6.77
CA GLY A 87 25.92 19.74 6.56
C GLY A 87 25.90 18.60 7.60
N ASP A 88 26.77 18.57 8.61
CA ASP A 88 26.97 17.39 9.46
C ASP A 88 26.70 17.64 10.96
N CYS A 89 25.91 18.67 11.26
CA CYS A 89 25.48 18.94 12.63
C CYS A 89 24.68 17.74 13.17
N SER A 90 25.29 17.05 14.14
CA SER A 90 24.71 15.85 14.76
C SER A 90 23.36 16.11 15.43
N TYR A 91 23.16 17.31 15.98
CA TYR A 91 21.92 17.71 16.66
C TYR A 91 20.76 17.80 15.66
N CYS A 92 20.91 18.61 14.61
CA CYS A 92 19.84 18.77 13.61
C CYS A 92 19.60 17.51 12.78
N LYS A 93 20.64 16.70 12.54
CA LYS A 93 20.50 15.38 11.92
C LYS A 93 19.62 14.47 12.76
N LYS A 94 19.86 14.44 14.07
CA LYS A 94 19.08 13.65 15.01
C LYS A 94 17.64 14.13 15.05
N ASP A 95 17.40 15.42 15.24
CA ASP A 95 16.05 15.98 15.27
C ASP A 95 15.29 15.67 13.98
N PHE A 96 15.95 15.79 12.82
CA PHE A 96 15.37 15.41 11.53
C PHE A 96 15.01 13.91 11.49
N TYR A 97 15.93 13.02 11.89
CA TYR A 97 15.68 11.57 11.87
C TYR A 97 14.57 11.17 12.84
N ASP A 98 14.54 11.76 14.03
CA ASP A 98 13.51 11.52 15.04
C ASP A 98 12.12 11.93 14.52
N GLU A 99 12.01 13.03 13.76
CA GLU A 99 10.75 13.41 13.12
C GLU A 99 10.34 12.45 11.99
N ILE A 100 11.30 11.98 11.17
CA ILE A 100 11.01 10.94 10.17
C ILE A 100 10.52 9.66 10.85
N ASP A 101 11.16 9.23 11.93
CA ASP A 101 10.79 8.02 12.65
C ASP A 101 9.37 8.11 13.23
N LYS A 102 8.98 9.28 13.76
CA LYS A 102 7.59 9.53 14.22
C LYS A 102 6.59 9.40 13.08
N ILE A 103 6.89 9.96 11.90
CA ILE A 103 6.01 9.88 10.73
C ILE A 103 5.88 8.42 10.27
N VAL A 104 6.98 7.69 10.20
CA VAL A 104 6.99 6.27 9.81
C VAL A 104 6.18 5.43 10.79
N GLU A 105 6.35 5.63 12.09
CA GLU A 105 5.57 4.96 13.12
C GLU A 105 4.07 5.28 13.01
N GLN A 106 3.70 6.53 12.74
CA GLN A 106 2.31 6.89 12.47
C GLN A 106 1.74 6.12 11.28
N LEU A 107 2.46 6.08 10.16
CA LEU A 107 2.04 5.36 8.95
C LEU A 107 1.90 3.84 9.20
N LYS A 108 2.84 3.23 9.93
CA LYS A 108 2.78 1.81 10.29
C LYS A 108 1.62 1.48 11.23
N ASN A 109 1.32 2.37 12.19
CA ASN A 109 0.18 2.23 13.07
C ASN A 109 -1.14 2.37 12.30
N GLU A 110 -1.24 3.29 11.34
CA GLU A 110 -2.40 3.39 10.46
C GLU A 110 -2.57 2.12 9.61
N LEU A 111 -1.48 1.52 9.13
CA LEU A 111 -1.52 0.25 8.39
C LEU A 111 -1.92 -0.94 9.26
N SER A 112 -1.48 -0.99 10.52
CA SER A 112 -1.71 -2.11 11.45
C SER A 112 -3.09 -2.08 12.12
N ASN A 113 -3.71 -0.90 12.22
CA ASN A 113 -5.06 -0.73 12.76
C ASN A 113 -6.15 -1.05 11.73
N HIS A 114 -5.77 -1.70 10.63
CA HIS A 114 -6.57 -1.93 9.44
C HIS A 114 -6.45 -3.37 8.94
#